data_AF-A0A5C6D7S9-F1
#
_entry.id   AF-A0A5C6D7S9-F1
#
_cell.length_a   1.000
_cell.length_b   1.000
_cell.length_c   1.000
_cell.angle_alpha   90.00
_cell.angle_beta   90.00
_cell.angle_gamma   90.00
#
_symmetry.space_group_name_H-M   'P 1'
#
loop_
_entity.id
_entity.type
_entity.pdbx_description
1 polymer ?
#
loop_
_entity_poly.entity_id
_entity_poly.type
_entity_poly.pdbx_seq_one_letter_code
_entity_poly.pdbx_strand_id
1 'polypeptide(L)'
;MSKLIITMCGTSAIFECLHNWKKRVGGKMWRDREELVGALKQEQEDDKDAEYKYLKERVIETLQPWLKRYDPENGKYLENLSAELASLLAMERDKEIGPIVQGDKVVLCHSDTIEGRLCAEANKEVINGQLKEWDVGIEQIDDLKIAEAEKFVKSGLKNLRDKINKLKESKPKRKIFLNITGGYKGTIPMLSRLAIDDKNIPLVYLFENNREIIRMVIGGDDPAVYTTNPATGKTEKSSLGYWNLRNDE
;
A
#
# COMPACT_ATOMS: atom_id res chain seq x y z
N MET A 1 -13.11 12.76 13.60
CA MET A 1 -13.06 13.13 12.16
C MET A 1 -12.77 11.85 11.38
N SER A 2 -13.53 11.53 10.34
CA SER A 2 -13.31 10.31 9.54
C SER A 2 -12.05 10.41 8.68
N LYS A 3 -11.44 9.27 8.38
CA LYS A 3 -10.18 9.12 7.65
C LYS A 3 -10.38 8.61 6.23
N LEU A 4 -9.49 9.01 5.35
CA LEU A 4 -9.27 8.41 4.03
C LEU A 4 -7.80 8.02 3.96
N ILE A 5 -7.53 6.71 3.97
CA ILE A 5 -6.19 6.17 3.83
C ILE A 5 -6.05 5.66 2.41
N ILE A 6 -5.10 6.22 1.66
CA ILE A 6 -4.81 5.79 0.30
C ILE A 6 -3.49 5.04 0.34
N THR A 7 -3.52 3.77 -0.06
CA THR A 7 -2.38 2.87 -0.03
C THR A 7 -2.09 2.40 -1.44
N MET A 8 -0.84 2.52 -1.88
CA MET A 8 -0.41 1.90 -3.14
C MET A 8 -0.20 0.40 -2.93
N CYS A 9 -0.74 -0.42 -3.83
CA CYS A 9 -0.54 -1.86 -3.85
C CYS A 9 0.63 -2.23 -4.76
N GLY A 10 1.59 -2.93 -4.19
CA GLY A 10 2.72 -3.51 -4.89
C GLY A 10 2.43 -4.94 -5.28
N THR A 11 3.41 -5.55 -5.97
CA THR A 11 3.37 -6.98 -6.30
C THR A 11 4.14 -7.82 -5.28
N SER A 12 4.68 -7.22 -4.21
CA SER A 12 5.45 -7.88 -3.14
C SER A 12 4.69 -9.05 -2.50
N ALA A 13 3.38 -8.90 -2.29
CA ALA A 13 2.54 -9.95 -1.73
C ALA A 13 2.56 -11.25 -2.57
N ILE A 14 2.63 -11.14 -3.91
CA ILE A 14 2.78 -12.32 -4.79
C ILE A 14 4.13 -13.00 -4.56
N PHE A 15 5.21 -12.25 -4.37
CA PHE A 15 6.54 -12.81 -4.17
C PHE A 15 6.69 -13.54 -2.84
N GLU A 16 6.15 -12.98 -1.76
CA GLU A 16 6.12 -13.64 -0.45
C GLU A 16 5.32 -14.96 -0.50
N CYS A 17 4.25 -14.98 -1.29
CA CYS A 17 3.53 -16.22 -1.57
C CYS A 17 4.40 -17.22 -2.34
N LEU A 18 5.01 -16.81 -3.45
CA LEU A 18 5.83 -17.68 -4.31
C LEU A 18 7.08 -18.22 -3.60
N HIS A 19 7.74 -17.43 -2.75
CA HIS A 19 8.94 -17.86 -2.02
C HIS A 19 8.63 -19.02 -1.06
N ASN A 20 7.43 -19.00 -0.47
CA ASN A 20 6.93 -20.07 0.41
C ASN A 20 6.32 -21.26 -0.36
N TRP A 21 6.07 -21.11 -1.67
CA TRP A 21 5.43 -22.12 -2.52
C TRP A 21 6.45 -22.92 -3.35
N LYS A 22 7.21 -23.80 -2.70
CA LYS A 22 7.88 -24.91 -3.41
C LYS A 22 6.92 -26.05 -3.82
N LYS A 23 5.60 -25.82 -3.92
CA LYS A 23 4.60 -26.87 -4.17
C LYS A 23 3.65 -26.53 -5.33
N ARG A 24 3.39 -27.58 -6.13
CA ARG A 24 2.68 -27.60 -7.41
C ARG A 24 1.35 -26.83 -7.40
N VAL A 25 1.10 -26.12 -8.49
CA VAL A 25 -0.15 -25.46 -8.87
C VAL A 25 -0.73 -26.22 -10.07
N GLY A 26 -1.92 -26.81 -9.96
CA GLY A 26 -2.53 -27.54 -11.09
C GLY A 26 -1.68 -28.68 -11.67
N GLY A 27 -0.71 -29.20 -10.91
CA GLY A 27 0.29 -30.17 -11.38
C GLY A 27 1.57 -29.55 -11.95
N LYS A 28 1.60 -28.23 -12.20
CA LYS A 28 2.75 -27.46 -12.72
C LYS A 28 3.51 -26.79 -11.57
N MET A 29 4.84 -26.77 -11.66
CA MET A 29 5.72 -26.14 -10.68
C MET A 29 6.18 -24.80 -11.24
N TRP A 30 5.66 -23.70 -10.70
CA TRP A 30 6.10 -22.35 -11.08
C TRP A 30 7.41 -22.05 -10.36
N ARG A 31 8.46 -21.75 -11.13
CA ARG A 31 9.82 -21.61 -10.59
C ARG A 31 10.16 -20.17 -10.23
N ASP A 32 9.50 -19.21 -10.87
CA ASP A 32 9.75 -17.79 -10.66
C ASP A 32 8.58 -16.91 -11.11
N ARG A 33 8.74 -15.60 -10.88
CA ARG A 33 7.79 -14.55 -11.24
C ARG A 33 7.55 -14.48 -12.75
N GLU A 34 8.56 -14.71 -13.57
CA GLU A 34 8.46 -14.55 -15.01
C GLU A 34 7.58 -15.64 -15.61
N GLU A 35 7.69 -16.87 -15.09
CA GLU A 35 6.81 -17.97 -15.48
C GLU A 35 5.35 -17.68 -15.13
N LEU A 36 5.10 -17.17 -13.90
CA LEU A 36 3.76 -16.81 -13.44
C LEU A 36 3.15 -15.66 -14.26
N VAL A 37 3.91 -14.58 -14.42
CA VAL A 37 3.48 -13.39 -15.17
C VAL A 37 3.33 -13.71 -16.65
N GLY A 38 4.15 -14.62 -17.17
CA GLY A 38 4.06 -15.13 -18.53
C GLY A 38 2.75 -15.88 -18.78
N ALA A 39 2.36 -16.76 -17.85
CA ALA A 39 1.09 -17.50 -17.96
C ALA A 39 -0.13 -16.57 -17.95
N LEU A 40 -0.17 -15.65 -16.98
CA LEU A 40 -1.21 -14.61 -16.89
C LEU A 40 -1.34 -13.74 -18.16
N LYS A 41 -0.25 -13.56 -18.92
CA LYS A 41 -0.21 -12.75 -20.15
C LYS A 41 -0.57 -13.53 -21.41
N GLN A 42 -0.35 -14.85 -21.45
CA GLN A 42 -0.41 -15.64 -22.69
C GLN A 42 -1.77 -16.34 -22.96
N GLU A 43 -2.67 -16.40 -21.99
CA GLU A 43 -3.89 -17.23 -22.13
C GLU A 43 -5.09 -16.52 -22.78
N GLN A 44 -6.02 -17.32 -23.34
CA GLN A 44 -7.29 -16.85 -23.91
C GLN A 44 -8.20 -16.27 -22.82
N GLU A 45 -9.16 -15.42 -23.20
CA GLU A 45 -9.98 -14.63 -22.28
C GLU A 45 -10.76 -15.49 -21.25
N ASP A 46 -11.18 -16.70 -21.63
CA ASP A 46 -11.89 -17.64 -20.74
C ASP A 46 -10.97 -18.45 -19.79
N ASP A 47 -9.74 -18.79 -20.20
CA ASP A 47 -8.75 -19.51 -19.35
C ASP A 47 -8.06 -18.57 -18.35
N LYS A 48 -7.92 -17.29 -18.72
CA LYS A 48 -7.39 -16.23 -17.86
C LYS A 48 -8.13 -16.12 -16.53
N ASP A 49 -9.44 -16.32 -16.53
CA ASP A 49 -10.26 -16.19 -15.32
C ASP A 49 -10.00 -17.32 -14.32
N ALA A 50 -9.74 -18.55 -14.80
CA ALA A 50 -9.45 -19.69 -13.93
C ALA A 50 -8.08 -19.56 -13.27
N GLU A 51 -7.04 -19.24 -14.04
CA GLU A 51 -5.69 -19.06 -13.48
C GLU A 51 -5.63 -17.82 -12.58
N TYR A 52 -6.23 -16.71 -13.00
CA TYR A 52 -6.31 -15.49 -12.18
C TYR A 52 -7.01 -15.75 -10.84
N LYS A 53 -8.17 -16.41 -10.87
CA LYS A 53 -8.92 -16.76 -9.65
C LYS A 53 -8.12 -17.68 -8.76
N TYR A 54 -7.51 -18.71 -9.34
CA TYR A 54 -6.65 -19.63 -8.60
C TYR A 54 -5.51 -18.88 -7.90
N LEU A 55 -4.78 -18.04 -8.61
CA LEU A 55 -3.66 -17.29 -8.03
C LEU A 55 -4.10 -16.32 -6.94
N LYS A 56 -5.22 -15.63 -7.15
CA LYS A 56 -5.82 -14.76 -6.13
C LYS A 56 -6.17 -15.56 -4.87
N GLU A 57 -6.88 -16.68 -5.01
CA GLU A 57 -7.23 -17.56 -3.88
C GLU A 57 -5.99 -17.98 -3.10
N ARG A 58 -4.90 -18.28 -3.80
CA ARG A 58 -3.67 -18.71 -3.15
C ARG A 58 -2.96 -17.58 -2.39
N VAL A 59 -2.95 -16.36 -2.94
CA VAL A 59 -2.46 -15.17 -2.21
C VAL A 59 -3.30 -14.96 -0.95
N ILE A 60 -4.62 -15.10 -1.05
CA ILE A 60 -5.54 -15.02 0.08
C ILE A 60 -5.22 -16.10 1.13
N GLU A 61 -5.09 -17.37 0.72
CA GLU A 61 -4.75 -18.48 1.61
C GLU A 61 -3.39 -18.32 2.30
N THR A 62 -2.46 -17.57 1.69
CA THR A 62 -1.18 -17.24 2.32
C THR A 62 -1.33 -16.14 3.36
N LEU A 63 -2.08 -15.07 3.07
CA LEU A 63 -2.21 -13.91 3.95
C LEU A 63 -3.19 -14.15 5.11
N GLN A 64 -4.30 -14.85 4.87
CA GLN A 64 -5.37 -15.04 5.87
C GLN A 64 -4.90 -15.68 7.18
N PRO A 65 -4.10 -16.77 7.18
CA PRO A 65 -3.65 -17.40 8.42
C PRO A 65 -2.77 -16.48 9.26
N TRP A 66 -1.95 -15.64 8.62
CA TRP A 66 -1.09 -14.68 9.30
C TRP A 66 -1.91 -13.55 9.90
N LEU A 67 -2.91 -13.03 9.17
CA LEU A 67 -3.80 -12.00 9.73
C LEU A 67 -4.59 -12.52 10.93
N LYS A 68 -5.02 -13.78 10.89
CA LYS A 68 -5.73 -14.40 12.02
C LYS A 68 -4.85 -14.60 13.25
N ARG A 69 -3.54 -14.79 13.04
CA ARG A 69 -2.55 -14.98 14.12
C ARG A 69 -1.96 -13.66 14.60
N TYR A 70 -2.19 -12.57 13.86
CA TYR A 70 -1.66 -11.25 14.18
C TYR A 70 -2.07 -10.85 15.60
N ASP A 71 -1.07 -10.39 16.35
CA ASP A 71 -1.26 -9.91 17.70
C ASP A 71 -1.22 -8.37 17.72
N PRO A 72 -2.37 -7.70 17.92
CA PRO A 72 -2.45 -6.24 17.93
C PRO A 72 -1.80 -5.58 19.15
N GLU A 73 -1.38 -6.33 20.18
CA GLU A 73 -0.69 -5.76 21.33
C GLU A 73 0.81 -5.59 21.05
N ASN A 74 1.48 -6.63 20.56
CA ASN A 74 2.94 -6.62 20.37
C ASN A 74 3.40 -6.59 18.90
N GLY A 75 2.48 -6.76 17.94
CA GLY A 75 2.78 -6.68 16.51
C GLY A 75 3.41 -7.95 15.94
N LYS A 76 3.21 -9.08 16.62
CA LYS A 76 3.69 -10.39 16.17
C LYS A 76 3.02 -10.78 14.85
N TYR A 77 3.81 -11.37 13.96
CA TYR A 77 3.42 -11.82 12.61
C TYR A 77 3.10 -10.71 11.61
N LEU A 78 3.37 -9.44 11.95
CA LEU A 78 3.24 -8.32 11.02
C LEU A 78 4.14 -8.49 9.78
N GLU A 79 5.31 -9.10 9.95
CA GLU A 79 6.28 -9.41 8.88
C GLU A 79 5.81 -10.46 7.89
N ASN A 80 4.80 -11.26 8.27
CA ASN A 80 4.27 -12.31 7.41
C ASN A 80 3.08 -11.83 6.56
N LEU A 81 2.67 -10.57 6.74
CA LEU A 81 1.63 -9.93 5.97
C LEU A 81 2.21 -9.21 4.75
N SER A 82 1.35 -8.84 3.81
CA SER A 82 1.72 -7.92 2.74
C SER A 82 2.14 -6.57 3.33
N ALA A 83 3.00 -5.83 2.61
CA ALA A 83 3.40 -4.49 3.04
C ALA A 83 2.19 -3.56 3.27
N GLU A 84 1.13 -3.73 2.47
CA GLU A 84 -0.12 -3.00 2.60
C GLU A 84 -0.87 -3.34 3.90
N LEU A 85 -1.08 -4.63 4.21
CA LEU A 85 -1.74 -5.06 5.45
C LEU A 85 -0.91 -4.71 6.68
N ALA A 86 0.38 -4.99 6.63
CA ALA A 86 1.32 -4.69 7.71
C ALA A 86 1.31 -3.21 8.08
N SER A 87 1.42 -2.33 7.08
CA SER A 87 1.39 -0.89 7.32
C SER A 87 0.04 -0.41 7.83
N LEU A 88 -1.08 -0.88 7.26
CA LEU A 88 -2.42 -0.49 7.71
C LEU A 88 -2.67 -0.88 9.18
N LEU A 89 -2.27 -2.08 9.59
CA LEU A 89 -2.41 -2.53 10.99
C LEU A 89 -1.49 -1.77 11.94
N ALA A 90 -0.25 -1.49 11.52
CA ALA A 90 0.68 -0.71 12.32
C ALA A 90 0.23 0.74 12.47
N MET A 91 -0.40 1.31 11.44
CA MET A 91 -0.99 2.66 11.46
C MET A 91 -2.03 2.85 12.57
N GLU A 92 -2.80 1.82 12.92
CA GLU A 92 -3.80 1.91 13.99
C GLU A 92 -3.21 2.30 15.35
N ARG A 93 -1.90 2.10 15.52
CA ARG A 93 -1.17 2.39 16.77
C ARG A 93 -0.53 3.76 16.81
N ASP A 94 -0.50 4.48 15.69
CA ASP A 94 -0.09 5.89 15.69
C ASP A 94 -1.17 6.74 16.33
N LYS A 95 -0.83 7.53 17.35
CA LYS A 95 -1.82 8.32 18.11
C LYS A 95 -2.60 9.32 17.26
N GLU A 96 -2.02 9.79 16.17
CA GLU A 96 -2.60 10.81 15.30
C GLU A 96 -3.45 10.21 14.17
N ILE A 97 -3.15 8.95 13.80
CA ILE A 97 -3.95 8.16 12.85
C ILE A 97 -5.08 7.45 13.60
N GLY A 98 -4.73 6.70 14.64
CA GLY A 98 -5.63 5.90 15.46
C GLY A 98 -6.23 4.71 14.70
N PRO A 99 -7.08 3.90 15.38
CA PRO A 99 -7.72 2.73 14.78
C PRO A 99 -8.58 3.11 13.58
N ILE A 100 -8.69 2.22 12.61
CA ILE A 100 -9.61 2.37 11.47
C ILE A 100 -10.99 1.93 11.94
N VAL A 101 -11.93 2.88 11.96
CA VAL A 101 -13.27 2.69 12.53
C VAL A 101 -14.35 2.91 11.48
N GLN A 102 -15.59 2.56 11.82
CA GLN A 102 -16.75 2.79 10.96
C GLN A 102 -16.81 4.25 10.49
N GLY A 103 -16.95 4.43 9.17
CA GLY A 103 -16.96 5.74 8.52
C GLY A 103 -15.61 6.16 7.93
N ASP A 104 -14.52 5.51 8.31
CA ASP A 104 -13.24 5.63 7.61
C ASP A 104 -13.28 4.93 6.25
N LYS A 105 -12.27 5.14 5.40
CA LYS A 105 -12.13 4.46 4.11
C LYS A 105 -10.67 4.16 3.86
N VAL A 106 -10.40 2.92 3.45
CA VAL A 106 -9.12 2.53 2.86
C VAL A 106 -9.31 2.39 1.36
N VAL A 107 -8.41 2.96 0.56
CA VAL A 107 -8.40 2.80 -0.89
C VAL A 107 -7.08 2.18 -1.30
N LEU A 108 -7.18 0.99 -1.89
CA LEU A 108 -6.07 0.23 -2.44
C LEU A 108 -5.87 0.61 -3.91
N CYS A 109 -4.86 1.43 -4.19
CA CYS A 109 -4.54 1.89 -5.53
C CYS A 109 -3.54 0.95 -6.22
N HIS A 110 -3.82 0.48 -7.44
CA HIS A 110 -2.92 -0.39 -8.19
C HIS A 110 -2.70 0.11 -9.62
N SER A 111 -1.59 -0.32 -10.23
CA SER A 111 -1.38 -0.16 -11.67
C SER A 111 -2.38 -1.02 -12.45
N ASP A 112 -2.63 -0.65 -13.71
CA ASP A 112 -3.36 -1.41 -14.73
C ASP A 112 -2.68 -2.73 -15.18
N THR A 113 -1.88 -3.34 -14.29
CA THR A 113 -1.28 -4.66 -14.45
C THR A 113 -2.15 -5.72 -13.80
N ILE A 114 -2.10 -6.94 -14.33
CA ILE A 114 -2.81 -8.09 -13.77
C ILE A 114 -2.32 -8.35 -12.34
N GLU A 115 -1.01 -8.26 -12.11
CA GLU A 115 -0.38 -8.47 -10.82
C GLU A 115 -0.82 -7.42 -9.79
N GLY A 116 -0.87 -6.15 -10.18
CA GLY A 116 -1.32 -5.07 -9.30
C GLY A 116 -2.77 -5.25 -8.90
N ARG A 117 -3.64 -5.57 -9.87
CA ARG A 117 -5.05 -5.87 -9.62
C ARG A 117 -5.22 -7.08 -8.70
N LEU A 118 -4.51 -8.17 -8.95
CA LEU A 118 -4.54 -9.40 -8.15
C LEU A 118 -4.18 -9.11 -6.69
N CYS A 119 -3.09 -8.37 -6.44
CA CYS A 119 -2.70 -7.98 -5.09
C CYS A 119 -3.75 -7.11 -4.39
N ALA A 120 -4.33 -6.14 -5.10
CA ALA A 120 -5.34 -5.25 -4.52
C ALA A 120 -6.62 -6.03 -4.17
N GLU A 121 -7.09 -6.90 -5.07
CA GLU A 121 -8.26 -7.76 -4.82
C GLU A 121 -8.01 -8.75 -3.67
N ALA A 122 -6.86 -9.44 -3.66
CA ALA A 122 -6.52 -10.38 -2.60
C ALA A 122 -6.45 -9.71 -1.22
N ASN A 123 -5.77 -8.56 -1.12
CA ASN A 123 -5.72 -7.79 0.13
C ASN A 123 -7.13 -7.36 0.56
N LYS A 124 -7.96 -6.85 -0.35
CA LYS A 124 -9.34 -6.47 -0.04
C LYS A 124 -10.16 -7.65 0.47
N GLU A 125 -10.06 -8.83 -0.15
CA GLU A 125 -10.79 -10.03 0.29
C GLU A 125 -10.31 -10.51 1.67
N VAL A 126 -9.01 -10.47 1.93
CA VAL A 126 -8.43 -10.79 3.25
C VAL A 126 -8.97 -9.82 4.33
N ILE A 127 -8.97 -8.51 4.05
CA ILE A 127 -9.48 -7.49 4.96
C ILE A 127 -10.98 -7.70 5.20
N ASN A 128 -11.79 -7.83 4.15
CA ASN A 128 -13.24 -8.02 4.29
C ASN A 128 -13.60 -9.30 5.05
N GLY A 129 -12.77 -10.35 4.94
CA GLY A 129 -13.00 -11.61 5.65
C GLY A 129 -12.76 -11.54 7.16
N GLN A 130 -11.84 -10.69 7.63
CA GLN A 130 -11.37 -10.69 9.03
C GLN A 130 -11.54 -9.35 9.76
N LEU A 131 -11.51 -8.22 9.05
CA LEU A 131 -11.59 -6.85 9.55
C LEU A 131 -12.87 -6.18 9.02
N LYS A 132 -14.04 -6.75 9.35
CA LYS A 132 -15.35 -6.42 8.74
C LYS A 132 -15.78 -4.96 8.88
N GLU A 133 -15.24 -4.23 9.85
CA GLU A 133 -15.54 -2.82 10.10
C GLU A 133 -14.81 -1.88 9.11
N TRP A 134 -13.81 -2.38 8.38
CA TRP A 134 -13.04 -1.56 7.44
C TRP A 134 -13.78 -1.44 6.10
N ASP A 135 -14.08 -0.19 5.71
CA ASP A 135 -14.58 0.08 4.36
C ASP A 135 -13.41 0.16 3.36
N VAL A 136 -13.21 -0.89 2.57
CA VAL A 136 -12.10 -1.00 1.60
C VAL A 136 -12.57 -0.87 0.15
N GLY A 137 -12.01 0.10 -0.56
CA GLY A 137 -12.15 0.30 -2.00
C GLY A 137 -10.88 -0.08 -2.76
N ILE A 138 -11.01 -0.28 -4.07
CA ILE A 138 -9.89 -0.48 -5.00
C ILE A 138 -10.00 0.56 -6.09
N GLU A 139 -8.88 1.12 -6.51
CA GLU A 139 -8.80 2.07 -7.63
C GLU A 139 -7.65 1.70 -8.55
N GLN A 140 -7.95 1.53 -9.85
CA GLN A 140 -6.93 1.38 -10.88
C GLN A 140 -6.37 2.74 -11.29
N ILE A 141 -5.06 2.77 -11.54
CA ILE A 141 -4.34 3.88 -12.16
C ILE A 141 -3.71 3.39 -13.47
N ASP A 142 -4.13 4.03 -14.56
CA ASP A 142 -3.69 3.68 -15.91
C ASP A 142 -2.27 4.19 -16.20
N ASP A 143 -1.56 3.49 -17.08
CA ASP A 143 -0.20 3.80 -17.54
C ASP A 143 0.87 3.82 -16.43
N LEU A 144 0.62 3.18 -15.30
CA LEU A 144 1.56 3.17 -14.16
C LEU A 144 2.61 2.04 -14.27
N LYS A 145 2.78 1.45 -15.46
CA LYS A 145 3.69 0.33 -15.76
C LYS A 145 5.12 0.82 -16.03
N ILE A 146 6.08 0.30 -15.27
CA ILE A 146 7.51 0.67 -15.40
C ILE A 146 8.13 0.13 -16.68
N ALA A 147 7.68 -1.05 -17.11
CA ALA A 147 8.15 -1.66 -18.36
C ALA A 147 7.95 -0.70 -19.55
N GLU A 148 7.04 0.27 -19.41
CA GLU A 148 6.77 1.34 -20.35
C GLU A 148 7.18 2.69 -19.74
N ALA A 149 8.47 2.84 -19.39
CA ALA A 149 9.00 3.99 -18.66
C ALA A 149 8.59 5.36 -19.27
N GLU A 150 8.50 5.43 -20.60
CA GLU A 150 8.02 6.63 -21.29
C GLU A 150 6.56 6.96 -20.97
N LYS A 151 5.65 5.97 -21.00
CA LYS A 151 4.25 6.16 -20.60
C LYS A 151 4.13 6.45 -19.12
N PHE A 152 4.90 5.76 -18.28
CA PHE A 152 4.95 6.01 -16.84
C PHE A 152 5.21 7.50 -16.54
N VAL A 153 6.22 8.09 -17.19
CA VAL A 153 6.57 9.50 -17.00
C VAL A 153 5.55 10.44 -17.66
N LYS A 154 5.12 10.16 -18.91
CA LYS A 154 4.25 11.07 -19.68
C LYS A 154 2.80 11.10 -19.18
N SER A 155 2.22 9.95 -18.86
CA SER A 155 0.82 9.83 -18.48
C SER A 155 0.62 9.15 -17.12
N GLY A 156 1.38 8.12 -16.77
CA GLY A 156 1.21 7.35 -15.53
C GLY A 156 1.25 8.20 -14.26
N LEU A 157 2.28 9.03 -14.10
CA LEU A 157 2.40 9.93 -12.94
C LEU A 157 1.30 11.00 -12.91
N LYS A 158 0.84 11.48 -14.07
CA LYS A 158 -0.29 12.41 -14.19
C LYS A 158 -1.59 11.72 -13.77
N ASN A 159 -1.83 10.50 -14.24
CA ASN A 159 -3.01 9.70 -13.90
C ASN A 159 -3.06 9.39 -12.41
N LEU A 160 -1.91 9.05 -11.79
CA LEU A 160 -1.77 8.90 -10.34
C LEU A 160 -2.22 10.17 -9.63
N ARG A 161 -1.62 11.32 -9.98
CA ARG A 161 -1.96 12.62 -9.37
C ARG A 161 -3.45 12.93 -9.49
N ASP A 162 -4.00 12.81 -10.69
CA ASP A 162 -5.39 13.14 -10.98
C ASP A 162 -6.35 12.20 -10.23
N LYS A 163 -6.01 10.92 -10.10
CA LYS A 163 -6.78 9.95 -9.31
C LYS A 163 -6.78 10.29 -7.83
N ILE A 164 -5.61 10.60 -7.25
CA ILE A 164 -5.50 10.98 -5.83
C ILE A 164 -6.31 12.26 -5.57
N ASN A 165 -6.19 13.27 -6.42
CA ASN A 165 -6.97 14.51 -6.28
C ASN A 165 -8.47 14.26 -6.35
N LYS A 166 -8.94 13.43 -7.28
CA LYS A 166 -10.35 13.02 -7.36
C LYS A 166 -10.82 12.33 -6.08
N LEU A 167 -10.01 11.45 -5.49
CA LEU A 167 -10.32 10.80 -4.22
C LEU A 167 -10.43 11.81 -3.08
N LYS A 168 -9.50 12.77 -2.99
CA LYS A 168 -9.53 13.86 -2.02
C LYS A 168 -10.82 14.68 -2.14
N GLU A 169 -11.11 15.15 -3.35
CA GLU A 169 -12.26 16.03 -3.66
C GLU A 169 -13.60 15.34 -3.40
N SER A 170 -13.68 14.02 -3.64
CA SER A 170 -14.90 13.25 -3.34
C SER A 170 -15.18 13.10 -1.84
N LYS A 171 -14.23 13.46 -0.96
CA LYS A 171 -14.27 13.25 0.49
C LYS A 171 -13.72 14.45 1.28
N PRO A 172 -14.21 15.68 1.07
CA PRO A 172 -13.55 16.92 1.53
C PRO A 172 -13.51 17.10 3.06
N LYS A 173 -14.31 16.34 3.82
CA LYS A 173 -14.35 16.38 5.29
C LYS A 173 -13.47 15.32 5.97
N ARG A 174 -12.71 14.54 5.19
CA ARG A 174 -11.89 13.46 5.71
C ARG A 174 -10.44 13.90 5.89
N LYS A 175 -9.81 13.44 6.97
CA LYS A 175 -8.36 13.53 7.11
C LYS A 175 -7.71 12.49 6.20
N ILE A 176 -6.71 12.89 5.42
CA ILE A 176 -6.14 12.08 4.36
C ILE A 176 -4.75 11.62 4.75
N PHE A 177 -4.46 10.34 4.57
CA PHE A 177 -3.14 9.76 4.78
C PHE A 177 -2.71 9.05 3.50
N LEU A 178 -1.49 9.34 3.03
CA LEU A 178 -0.88 8.62 1.91
C LEU A 178 0.09 7.58 2.45
N ASN A 179 -0.30 6.32 2.41
CA ASN A 179 0.55 5.21 2.81
C ASN A 179 1.43 4.77 1.63
N ILE A 180 2.72 5.05 1.74
CA ILE A 180 3.75 4.80 0.74
C ILE A 180 4.61 3.56 1.06
N THR A 181 4.17 2.72 2.01
CA THR A 181 4.88 1.48 2.39
C THR A 181 4.84 0.47 1.26
N GLY A 182 3.64 0.19 0.74
CA GLY A 182 3.41 -0.71 -0.36
C GLY A 182 3.53 0.00 -1.71
N GLY A 183 3.42 -0.76 -2.79
CA GLY A 183 3.43 -0.21 -4.14
C GLY A 183 4.80 -0.08 -4.77
N TYR A 184 4.80 0.48 -5.97
CA TYR A 184 6.01 0.70 -6.73
C TYR A 184 6.76 1.94 -6.23
N LYS A 185 8.03 1.79 -5.86
CA LYS A 185 8.88 2.88 -5.35
C LYS A 185 8.95 4.10 -6.27
N GLY A 186 8.77 3.94 -7.58
CA GLY A 186 8.76 5.08 -8.51
C GLY A 186 7.52 5.98 -8.40
N THR A 187 6.45 5.59 -7.71
CA THR A 187 5.31 6.48 -7.43
C THR A 187 5.56 7.41 -6.25
N ILE A 188 6.52 7.07 -5.38
CA ILE A 188 6.82 7.82 -4.15
C ILE A 188 7.13 9.29 -4.45
N PRO A 189 7.97 9.68 -5.43
CA PRO A 189 8.24 11.09 -5.72
C PRO A 189 6.97 11.92 -6.01
N MET A 190 6.01 11.36 -6.75
CA MET A 190 4.76 12.04 -7.06
C MET A 190 3.85 12.15 -5.82
N LEU A 191 3.77 11.09 -5.01
CA LEU A 191 3.02 11.12 -3.75
C LEU A 191 3.62 12.11 -2.75
N SER A 192 4.96 12.18 -2.67
CA SER A 192 5.67 13.17 -1.88
C SER A 192 5.40 14.59 -2.37
N ARG A 193 5.37 14.82 -3.69
CA ARG A 193 5.01 16.12 -4.25
C ARG A 193 3.60 16.55 -3.82
N LEU A 194 2.63 15.64 -3.86
CA LEU A 194 1.26 15.90 -3.41
C LEU A 194 1.17 16.25 -1.92
N ALA A 195 1.96 15.59 -1.06
CA ALA A 195 2.03 15.89 0.37
C ALA A 195 2.76 17.22 0.67
N ILE A 196 3.71 17.61 -0.18
CA ILE A 196 4.35 18.94 -0.10
C ILE A 196 3.35 20.04 -0.49
N ASP A 197 2.55 19.81 -1.54
CA ASP A 197 1.53 20.76 -1.99
C ASP A 197 0.37 20.96 -1.00
N ASP A 198 0.10 19.96 -0.15
CA ASP A 198 -0.98 20.00 0.83
C ASP A 198 -0.49 19.49 2.20
N LYS A 199 -0.14 20.44 3.08
CA LYS A 199 0.36 20.16 4.44
C LYS A 199 -0.59 19.34 5.31
N ASN A 200 -1.87 19.20 4.93
CA ASN A 200 -2.84 18.38 5.66
C ASN A 200 -2.77 16.90 5.28
N ILE A 201 -1.86 16.52 4.37
CA ILE A 201 -1.72 15.16 3.86
C ILE A 201 -0.38 14.59 4.31
N PRO A 202 -0.30 14.00 5.50
CA PRO A 202 0.87 13.25 5.91
C PRO A 202 1.14 12.05 4.99
N LEU A 203 2.41 11.85 4.67
CA LEU A 203 2.91 10.58 4.16
C LEU A 203 3.11 9.62 5.34
N VAL A 204 2.85 8.34 5.11
CA VAL A 204 3.03 7.28 6.10
C VAL A 204 3.83 6.15 5.49
N TYR A 205 4.83 5.67 6.21
CA TYR A 205 5.71 4.61 5.79
C TYR A 205 6.01 3.69 6.99
N LEU A 206 5.84 2.38 6.82
CA LEU A 206 6.29 1.39 7.80
C LEU A 206 7.75 1.02 7.51
N PHE A 207 8.65 1.35 8.43
CA PHE A 207 10.07 1.04 8.33
C PHE A 207 10.32 -0.43 8.69
N GLU A 208 10.69 -1.23 7.69
CA GLU A 208 10.73 -2.71 7.77
C GLU A 208 11.59 -3.27 8.92
N ASN A 209 12.74 -2.66 9.23
CA ASN A 209 13.69 -3.21 10.21
C ASN A 209 13.16 -3.18 11.65
N ASN A 210 12.65 -2.02 12.10
CA ASN A 210 12.17 -1.82 13.47
C ASN A 210 10.65 -1.77 13.57
N ARG A 211 9.97 -1.96 12.43
CA ARG A 211 8.52 -1.87 12.26
C ARG A 211 7.96 -0.52 12.70
N GLU A 212 8.76 0.53 12.70
CA GLU A 212 8.29 1.86 13.13
C GLU A 212 7.43 2.50 12.05
N ILE A 213 6.31 3.10 12.46
CA ILE A 213 5.54 3.98 11.58
C ILE A 213 6.24 5.32 11.53
N ILE A 214 6.69 5.69 10.34
CA ILE A 214 7.22 7.01 10.02
C ILE A 214 6.09 7.79 9.38
N ARG A 215 5.59 8.82 10.07
CA ARG A 215 4.62 9.78 9.54
C ARG A 215 5.30 11.11 9.26
N MET A 216 5.22 11.58 8.03
CA MET A 216 5.93 12.78 7.57
C MET A 216 4.92 13.84 7.16
N VAL A 217 5.02 15.02 7.76
CA VAL A 217 4.34 16.25 7.33
C VAL A 217 5.43 17.11 6.69
N ILE A 218 5.42 17.20 5.36
CA ILE A 218 6.58 17.74 4.60
C ILE A 218 6.30 19.16 4.08
N GLY A 219 5.03 19.53 3.88
CA GLY A 219 4.63 20.89 3.49
C GLY A 219 4.34 21.82 4.69
N GLY A 220 4.39 23.13 4.45
CA GLY A 220 4.10 24.18 5.45
C GLY A 220 5.35 24.67 6.19
N ASP A 221 5.15 25.48 7.23
CA ASP A 221 6.22 26.21 7.95
C ASP A 221 6.92 25.39 9.06
N ASP A 222 6.37 24.23 9.44
CA ASP A 222 6.93 23.32 10.46
C ASP A 222 6.90 21.87 9.94
N PRO A 223 7.75 21.52 8.95
CA PRO A 223 7.86 20.15 8.49
C PRO A 223 8.39 19.27 9.62
N ALA A 224 7.77 18.11 9.80
CA ALA A 224 8.04 17.23 10.92
C ALA A 224 7.94 15.77 10.53
N VAL A 225 8.83 14.97 11.12
CA VAL A 225 8.79 13.51 11.10
C VAL A 225 8.33 13.03 12.46
N TYR A 226 7.40 12.10 12.45
CA TYR A 226 6.90 11.43 13.64
C TYR A 226 7.25 9.95 13.51
N THR A 227 7.93 9.39 14.50
CA THR A 227 8.21 7.96 14.57
C THR A 227 7.34 7.35 15.65
N THR A 228 6.55 6.34 15.30
CA THR A 228 5.74 5.58 16.24
C THR A 228 6.24 4.16 16.29
N ASN A 229 6.64 3.70 17.48
CA ASN A 229 6.93 2.30 17.74
C ASN A 229 5.60 1.55 17.93
N PRO A 230 5.22 0.60 17.05
CA PRO A 230 3.91 -0.04 17.16
C PRO A 230 3.79 -0.86 18.44
N ALA A 231 4.84 -1.52 18.91
CA ALA A 231 4.78 -2.36 20.11
C ALA A 231 4.43 -1.56 21.38
N THR A 232 4.74 -0.26 21.41
CA THR A 232 4.49 0.60 22.59
C THR A 232 3.46 1.70 22.34
N GLY A 233 3.15 2.02 21.08
CA GLY A 233 2.37 3.20 20.69
C GLY A 233 3.04 4.53 21.06
N LYS A 234 4.32 4.52 21.46
CA LYS A 234 5.07 5.73 21.78
C LYS A 234 5.43 6.45 20.47
N THR A 235 5.07 7.73 20.38
CA THR A 235 5.35 8.59 19.24
C THR A 235 6.36 9.66 19.63
N GLU A 236 7.41 9.83 18.82
CA GLU A 236 8.43 10.88 18.97
C GLU A 236 8.36 11.83 17.77
N LYS A 237 8.47 13.14 18.02
CA LYS A 237 8.50 14.18 16.97
C LYS A 237 9.94 14.64 16.77
N SER A 238 10.40 14.63 15.53
CA SER A 238 11.64 15.25 15.08
C SER A 238 11.30 16.36 14.10
N SER A 239 11.72 17.59 14.38
CA SER A 239 11.61 18.68 13.41
C SER A 239 12.55 18.41 12.23
N LEU A 240 12.04 18.57 11.01
CA LEU A 240 12.91 18.68 9.85
C LEU A 240 13.45 20.10 9.89
N GLY A 241 14.56 20.31 10.61
CA GLY A 241 15.26 21.59 10.55
C GLY A 241 15.44 21.97 9.07
N TYR A 242 15.00 23.17 8.68
CA TYR A 242 15.34 23.69 7.37
C TYR A 242 16.87 23.79 7.33
N TRP A 243 17.51 22.90 6.60
CA TRP A 243 18.86 23.18 6.12
C TRP A 243 18.70 24.39 5.21
N ASN A 244 19.00 25.58 5.74
CA ASN A 244 19.08 26.83 5.00
C ASN A 244 20.18 26.68 3.94
N LEU A 245 19.87 26.05 2.81
CA LEU A 245 20.69 26.02 1.59
C LEU A 245 20.59 27.34 0.80
N ARG A 246 20.24 28.43 1.48
CA ARG A 246 20.20 29.79 0.94
C ARG A 246 20.88 30.72 1.93
N ASN A 247 22.21 30.66 2.01
CA ASN A 247 23.04 31.71 2.62
C ASN A 247 24.51 31.60 2.19
N ASP A 248 24.77 31.21 0.94
CA ASP A 248 26.09 31.36 0.29
C ASP A 248 25.87 31.79 -1.16
N GLU A 249 25.29 32.98 -1.37
CA GLU A 249 25.45 33.80 -2.59
C GLU A 249 25.71 35.25 -2.19
#